data_AF-A0A3A6JZV6-F1
#
_entry.id   AF-A0A3A6JZV6-F1
#
_cell.length_a   1.000
_cell.length_b   1.000
_cell.length_c   1.000
_cell.angle_alpha   90.00
_cell.angle_beta   90.00
_cell.angle_gamma   90.00
#
_symmetry.space_group_name_H-M   'P 1'
#
loop_
_entity.id
_entity.type
_entity.pdbx_description
1 polymer ?
#
loop_
_entity_poly.entity_id
_entity_poly.type
_entity_poly.pdbx_seq_one_letter_code
_entity_poly.pdbx_strand_id
1 'polypeptide(L)'
;MKYPRFFDAFFLYSVFSVWTAQMEIGGMFRRDAGQNAPLLRHKTKGKSRIMNQNQAKEYYKKLFVNYPDVLSVEEATTLLGFKSQTAIIRRIHQHRIRCLKVGRSFMIPKEYLIDYLLDS
;
A
#
# COMPACT_ATOMS: atom_id res chain seq x y z
N MET A 1 -33.20 19.92 13.32
CA MET A 1 -32.38 18.76 13.70
C MET A 1 -30.97 19.22 13.97
N LYS A 2 -30.43 18.82 15.12
CA LYS A 2 -29.33 19.43 15.87
C LYS A 2 -28.15 18.46 15.83
N TYR A 3 -27.02 18.86 15.26
CA TYR A 3 -25.76 18.14 15.41
C TYR A 3 -24.83 18.96 16.30
N PRO A 4 -24.36 18.45 17.44
CA PRO A 4 -23.36 19.12 18.24
C PRO A 4 -21.97 18.96 17.61
N ARG A 5 -21.25 20.08 17.61
CA ARG A 5 -19.82 20.17 17.32
C ARG A 5 -19.06 19.45 18.43
N PHE A 6 -18.32 18.40 18.08
CA PHE A 6 -17.31 17.80 18.96
C PHE A 6 -16.00 17.68 18.19
N PHE A 7 -14.91 17.82 18.96
CA PHE A 7 -13.49 17.76 18.61
C PHE A 7 -12.78 19.10 18.40
N ASP A 8 -12.71 19.83 19.52
CA ASP A 8 -11.56 20.63 19.91
C ASP A 8 -10.35 19.73 20.25
N ALA A 9 -9.25 20.01 19.56
CA ALA A 9 -7.87 20.13 20.04
C ALA A 9 -7.10 18.96 20.73
N PHE A 10 -5.81 18.91 20.38
CA PHE A 10 -4.66 18.28 21.08
C PHE A 10 -4.50 16.75 21.06
N PHE A 11 -3.53 16.25 20.29
CA PHE A 11 -2.23 15.89 20.89
C PHE A 11 -1.14 15.72 19.80
N LEU A 12 -0.13 16.60 19.86
CA LEU A 12 1.13 16.49 19.14
C LEU A 12 1.93 15.27 19.66
N TYR A 13 2.58 14.57 18.73
CA TYR A 13 3.95 14.03 18.86
C TYR A 13 4.29 13.21 20.14
N SER A 14 4.08 11.88 20.14
CA SER A 14 4.67 11.04 21.21
C SER A 14 4.89 9.53 20.93
N VAL A 15 4.91 9.03 19.69
CA VAL A 15 5.28 7.61 19.42
C VAL A 15 6.25 7.49 18.23
N PHE A 16 7.30 8.31 18.23
CA PHE A 16 8.45 8.16 17.33
C PHE A 16 9.75 7.85 18.11
N SER A 17 9.63 7.27 19.31
CA SER A 17 10.77 6.93 20.18
C SER A 17 10.80 5.45 20.60
N VAL A 18 9.89 4.61 20.12
CA VAL A 18 9.85 3.16 20.44
C VAL A 18 10.44 2.29 19.31
N TRP A 19 10.57 2.82 18.09
CA TRP A 19 11.02 2.03 16.94
C TRP A 19 12.55 1.90 16.82
N THR A 20 13.34 2.71 17.52
CA THR A 20 14.82 2.73 17.42
C THR A 20 15.55 2.02 18.58
N ALA A 21 14.83 1.31 19.46
CA ALA A 21 15.41 0.68 20.66
C ALA A 21 15.26 -0.84 20.73
N GLN A 22 14.97 -1.51 19.60
CA GLN A 22 14.92 -2.98 19.55
C GLN A 22 15.66 -3.53 18.32
N MET A 23 16.83 -2.96 18.03
CA MET A 23 17.79 -3.48 17.03
C MET A 23 19.10 -3.98 17.67
N GLU A 24 19.24 -3.96 19.00
CA GLU A 24 20.51 -4.31 19.68
C GLU A 24 20.52 -5.62 20.47
N ILE A 25 19.41 -6.36 20.61
CA ILE A 25 19.38 -7.62 21.38
C ILE A 25 18.95 -8.76 20.47
N GLY A 26 19.90 -9.34 19.74
CA GLY A 26 19.61 -10.50 18.90
C GLY A 26 20.78 -10.87 17.99
N GLY A 27 22.00 -10.82 18.54
CA GLY A 27 23.18 -11.27 17.84
C GLY A 27 23.08 -12.72 17.35
N MET A 28 23.59 -12.94 16.15
CA MET A 28 24.36 -14.10 15.68
C MET A 28 24.15 -15.44 16.40
N PHE A 29 23.52 -16.41 15.72
CA PHE A 29 23.94 -17.81 15.82
C PHE A 29 23.96 -18.48 14.44
N ARG A 30 25.14 -19.03 14.10
CA ARG A 30 25.46 -19.77 12.87
C ARG A 30 24.59 -21.03 12.76
N ARG A 31 24.07 -21.34 11.57
CA ARG A 31 24.54 -22.40 10.65
C ARG A 31 25.06 -23.64 11.39
N ASP A 32 24.27 -24.72 11.38
CA ASP A 32 24.64 -26.04 10.85
C ASP A 32 23.40 -26.94 10.81
N ALA A 33 22.95 -27.29 9.61
CA ALA A 33 22.06 -28.42 9.38
C ALA A 33 22.36 -29.01 8.00
N GLY A 34 23.12 -30.11 8.01
CA GLY A 34 22.92 -31.28 7.16
C GLY A 34 23.04 -31.09 5.65
N GLN A 35 24.18 -31.50 5.12
CA GLN A 35 24.37 -31.89 3.73
C GLN A 35 23.38 -32.99 3.29
N ASN A 36 23.17 -33.07 1.96
CA ASN A 36 22.71 -34.22 1.15
C ASN A 36 21.37 -34.07 0.42
N ALA A 37 21.39 -33.34 -0.71
CA ALA A 37 20.69 -33.73 -1.93
C ALA A 37 21.30 -32.97 -3.13
N PRO A 38 22.20 -33.56 -3.93
CA PRO A 38 22.75 -32.90 -5.10
C PRO A 38 21.96 -33.27 -6.35
N LEU A 39 20.64 -33.07 -6.41
CA LEU A 39 19.89 -33.20 -7.67
C LEU A 39 18.73 -32.21 -7.72
N LEU A 40 18.78 -31.35 -8.73
CA LEU A 40 17.72 -30.44 -9.17
C LEU A 40 17.44 -29.21 -8.27
N ARG A 41 18.38 -28.27 -8.26
CA ARG A 41 18.00 -26.85 -8.16
C ARG A 41 18.55 -26.07 -9.32
N HIS A 42 17.99 -26.38 -10.49
CA HIS A 42 18.04 -25.47 -11.63
C HIS A 42 17.51 -24.12 -11.12
N LYS A 43 18.40 -23.12 -11.00
CA LYS A 43 17.97 -21.72 -10.84
C LYS A 43 17.29 -21.33 -12.14
N THR A 44 15.99 -21.59 -12.26
CA THR A 44 15.18 -20.68 -13.06
C THR A 44 15.11 -19.40 -12.24
N LYS A 45 16.09 -18.50 -12.46
CA LYS A 45 15.80 -17.07 -12.40
C LYS A 45 14.56 -16.94 -13.28
N GLY A 46 13.39 -16.84 -12.67
CA GLY A 46 12.17 -16.49 -13.36
C GLY A 46 12.50 -15.22 -14.11
N LYS A 47 12.74 -15.34 -15.42
CA LYS A 47 12.68 -14.23 -16.35
C LYS A 47 11.21 -13.85 -16.35
N SER A 48 10.76 -13.20 -15.28
CA SER A 48 9.45 -12.59 -15.23
C SER A 48 9.45 -11.64 -16.40
N ARG A 49 8.57 -11.91 -17.37
CA ARG A 49 8.38 -11.04 -18.53
C ARG A 49 8.11 -9.66 -17.95
N ILE A 50 9.09 -8.76 -18.05
CA ILE A 50 8.89 -7.36 -17.72
C ILE A 50 7.87 -6.88 -18.75
N MET A 51 6.58 -6.94 -18.40
CA MET A 51 5.53 -6.37 -19.23
C MET A 51 5.86 -4.89 -19.37
N ASN A 52 5.81 -4.38 -20.60
CA ASN A 52 6.02 -2.98 -20.83
C ASN A 52 5.01 -2.21 -19.97
N GLN A 53 5.47 -1.23 -19.17
CA GLN A 53 4.61 -0.50 -18.22
C GLN A 53 3.36 0.08 -18.90
N ASN A 54 3.47 0.46 -20.18
CA ASN A 54 2.35 0.95 -20.98
C ASN A 54 1.31 -0.15 -21.24
N GLN A 55 1.75 -1.38 -21.51
CA GLN A 55 0.84 -2.52 -21.69
C GLN A 55 0.13 -2.90 -20.38
N ALA A 56 0.85 -2.87 -19.26
CA ALA A 56 0.26 -3.13 -17.95
C ALA A 56 -0.78 -2.06 -17.57
N LYS A 57 -0.48 -0.78 -17.83
CA LYS A 57 -1.41 0.33 -17.61
C LYS A 57 -2.68 0.20 -18.45
N GLU A 58 -2.55 -0.13 -19.74
CA GLU A 58 -3.71 -0.36 -20.62
C GLU A 58 -4.56 -1.56 -20.18
N TYR A 59 -3.93 -2.62 -19.67
CA TYR A 59 -4.65 -3.77 -19.10
C TYR A 59 -5.50 -3.37 -17.90
N TYR A 60 -4.92 -2.62 -16.95
CA TYR A 60 -5.68 -2.15 -15.79
C TYR A 60 -6.79 -1.16 -16.18
N LYS A 61 -6.55 -0.24 -17.12
CA LYS A 61 -7.62 0.64 -17.62
C LYS A 61 -8.82 -0.14 -18.14
N LYS A 62 -8.60 -1.24 -18.87
CA LYS A 62 -9.67 -2.12 -19.35
C LYS A 62 -10.41 -2.84 -18.22
N LEU A 63 -9.70 -3.26 -17.17
CA LEU A 63 -10.31 -3.85 -15.96
C LEU A 63 -11.19 -2.85 -15.21
N PHE A 64 -10.79 -1.57 -15.19
CA PHE A 64 -11.48 -0.52 -14.44
C PHE A 64 -12.54 0.26 -15.26
N VAL A 65 -12.93 -0.21 -16.45
CA VAL A 65 -13.94 0.48 -17.29
C VAL A 65 -15.28 0.65 -16.59
N ASN A 66 -15.69 -0.34 -15.79
CA ASN A 66 -16.97 -0.32 -15.08
C ASN A 66 -16.94 0.41 -13.73
N TYR A 67 -15.79 0.97 -13.34
CA TYR A 67 -15.64 1.71 -12.09
C TYR A 67 -15.74 3.22 -12.34
N PRO A 68 -16.26 3.99 -11.36
CA PRO A 68 -16.32 5.44 -11.47
C PRO A 68 -14.92 6.03 -11.65
N ASP A 69 -14.83 7.15 -12.39
CA ASP A 69 -13.54 7.81 -12.67
C ASP A 69 -12.83 8.30 -11.40
N VAL A 70 -13.63 8.64 -10.38
CA VAL A 70 -13.17 9.11 -9.08
C VAL A 70 -13.82 8.28 -8.00
N LEU A 71 -13.01 7.75 -7.10
CA LEU A 71 -13.44 6.92 -5.97
C LEU A 71 -13.29 7.68 -4.65
N SER A 72 -14.18 7.41 -3.71
CA SER A 72 -14.03 7.78 -2.31
C SER A 72 -13.00 6.89 -1.60
N VAL A 73 -12.54 7.32 -0.42
CA VAL A 73 -11.67 6.51 0.45
C VAL A 73 -12.31 5.15 0.78
N GLU A 74 -13.63 5.14 0.97
CA GLU A 74 -14.38 3.93 1.31
C GLU A 74 -14.36 2.91 0.16
N GLU A 75 -14.70 3.37 -1.05
CA GLU A 75 -14.68 2.52 -2.24
C GLU A 75 -13.27 1.98 -2.52
N ALA A 76 -12.24 2.83 -2.43
CA ALA A 76 -10.85 2.41 -2.60
C ALA A 76 -10.39 1.41 -1.53
N THR A 77 -10.90 1.50 -0.31
CA THR A 77 -10.62 0.54 0.77
C THR A 77 -11.13 -0.85 0.38
N THR A 78 -12.38 -0.92 -0.08
CA THR A 78 -13.01 -2.17 -0.53
C THR A 78 -12.31 -2.73 -1.77
N LEU A 79 -11.94 -1.86 -2.73
CA LEU A 79 -11.30 -2.26 -3.98
C LEU A 79 -9.88 -2.82 -3.77
N LEU A 80 -9.09 -2.19 -2.90
CA LEU A 80 -7.73 -2.63 -2.59
C LEU A 80 -7.69 -3.71 -1.48
N GLY A 81 -8.83 -4.08 -0.92
CA GLY A 81 -8.92 -5.10 0.14
C GLY A 81 -8.29 -4.67 1.46
N PHE A 82 -8.24 -3.37 1.77
CA PHE A 82 -7.76 -2.90 3.06
C PHE A 82 -8.78 -3.15 4.17
N LYS A 83 -8.28 -3.41 5.38
CA LYS A 83 -9.13 -3.66 6.56
C LYS A 83 -9.85 -2.40 7.08
N SER A 84 -9.35 -1.21 6.75
CA SER A 84 -9.92 0.05 7.24
C SER A 84 -9.57 1.24 6.34
N GLN A 85 -10.45 2.25 6.33
CA GLN A 85 -10.23 3.52 5.63
C GLN A 85 -8.98 4.25 6.12
N THR A 86 -8.64 4.11 7.41
CA THR A 86 -7.42 4.67 8.00
C THR A 86 -6.16 4.13 7.33
N ALA A 87 -6.17 2.90 6.82
CA ALA A 87 -5.03 2.35 6.09
C ALA A 87 -4.77 3.12 4.78
N ILE A 88 -5.83 3.35 3.98
CA ILE A 88 -5.77 4.19 2.77
C ILE A 88 -5.30 5.61 3.12
N ILE A 89 -5.93 6.24 4.12
CA ILE A 89 -5.61 7.61 4.54
C ILE A 89 -4.14 7.71 4.96
N ARG A 90 -3.61 6.73 5.70
CA ARG A 90 -2.20 6.68 6.08
C ARG A 90 -1.28 6.57 4.86
N ARG A 91 -1.66 5.80 3.83
CA ARG A 91 -0.90 5.70 2.58
C ARG A 91 -0.94 6.99 1.76
N ILE A 92 -2.05 7.71 1.79
CA ILE A 92 -2.18 9.04 1.19
C ILE A 92 -1.19 10.01 1.85
N HIS A 93 -1.17 10.06 3.19
CA HIS A 93 -0.24 10.92 3.93
C HIS A 93 1.24 10.54 3.73
N GLN A 94 1.52 9.27 3.46
CA GLN A 94 2.87 8.79 3.11
C GLN A 94 3.26 9.07 1.65
N HIS A 95 2.41 9.78 0.89
CA HIS A 95 2.55 10.00 -0.56
C HIS A 95 2.69 8.70 -1.37
N ARG A 96 2.18 7.58 -0.85
CA ARG A 96 2.17 6.30 -1.55
C ARG A 96 0.98 6.19 -2.50
N ILE A 97 -0.17 6.74 -2.10
CA ILE A 97 -1.36 6.82 -2.95
C ILE A 97 -1.62 8.30 -3.24
N ARG A 98 -1.69 8.67 -4.51
CA ARG A 98 -2.06 10.04 -4.89
C ARG A 98 -3.57 10.23 -4.75
N CYS A 99 -3.98 11.45 -4.38
CA CYS A 99 -5.39 11.79 -4.18
C CYS A 99 -5.64 13.28 -4.45
N LEU A 100 -6.90 13.61 -4.67
CA LEU A 100 -7.42 14.98 -4.75
C LEU A 100 -8.17 15.27 -3.46
N LYS A 101 -7.82 16.37 -2.77
CA LYS A 101 -8.54 16.82 -1.58
C LYS A 101 -9.72 17.69 -2.02
N VAL A 102 -10.94 17.23 -1.76
CA VAL A 102 -12.18 17.96 -2.08
C VAL A 102 -12.90 18.26 -0.77
N GLY A 103 -12.80 19.50 -0.31
CA GLY A 103 -13.31 19.93 0.98
C GLY A 103 -12.67 19.17 2.15
N ARG A 104 -13.49 18.43 2.90
CA ARG A 104 -13.05 17.59 4.04
C ARG A 104 -12.74 16.14 3.65
N SER A 105 -12.99 15.76 2.40
CA SER A 105 -12.86 14.39 1.93
C SER A 105 -11.70 14.24 0.95
N PHE A 106 -11.14 13.04 0.90
CA PHE A 106 -10.18 12.66 -0.13
C PHE A 106 -10.90 11.89 -1.23
N MET A 107 -10.61 12.27 -2.47
CA MET A 107 -11.07 11.62 -3.67
C MET A 107 -9.88 11.02 -4.40
N ILE A 108 -10.01 9.79 -4.88
CA ILE A 108 -8.93 9.00 -5.47
C ILE A 108 -9.35 8.67 -6.90
N PRO A 109 -8.82 9.38 -7.91
CA PRO A 109 -8.98 9.01 -9.30
C PRO A 109 -8.51 7.58 -9.57
N LYS A 110 -9.22 6.82 -10.41
CA LYS A 110 -8.86 5.43 -10.73
C LYS A 110 -7.45 5.31 -11.34
N GLU A 111 -7.01 6.29 -12.13
CA GLU A 111 -5.66 6.34 -12.69
C GLU A 111 -4.56 6.34 -11.61
N TYR A 112 -4.81 6.98 -10.47
CA TYR A 112 -3.84 7.03 -9.37
C TYR A 112 -3.78 5.70 -8.62
N LEU A 113 -4.88 4.95 -8.61
CA LEU A 113 -4.93 3.59 -8.09
C LEU A 113 -4.11 2.64 -8.99
N ILE A 114 -4.25 2.77 -10.31
CA ILE A 114 -3.48 2.00 -11.29
C ILE A 114 -1.99 2.28 -11.12
N ASP A 115 -1.60 3.55 -11.01
CA ASP A 115 -0.21 3.91 -10.81
C ASP A 115 0.35 3.36 -9.49
N TYR A 116 -0.44 3.34 -8.41
CA TYR A 116 -0.05 2.71 -7.14
C TYR A 116 0.16 1.19 -7.27
N LEU A 117 -0.69 0.50 -8.04
CA LEU A 117 -0.55 -0.94 -8.29
C LEU A 117 0.65 -1.29 -9.19
N LEU A 118 1.02 -0.37 -10.08
CA LEU A 118 2.16 -0.54 -10.99
C LEU A 118 3.51 -0.18 -10.35
N ASP A 119 3.51 0.68 -9.33
CA ASP A 119 4.69 1.10 -8.57
C ASP A 119 5.07 0.12 -7.43
N SER A 120 4.28 -0.95 -7.23
CA SER A 120 4.41 -1.92 -6.14
C SER A 120 5.40 -3.06 -6.40
#